data_AF-A0A1I4N7H9-F1
#
_entry.id   AF-A0A1I4N7H9-F1
#
_cell.length_a   1.000
_cell.length_b   1.000
_cell.length_c   1.000
_cell.angle_alpha   90.00
_cell.angle_beta   90.00
_cell.angle_gamma   90.00
#
_symmetry.space_group_name_H-M   'P 1'
#
loop_
_entity.id
_entity.type
_entity.pdbx_description
1 polymer ?
#
loop_
_entity_poly.entity_id
_entity_poly.type
_entity_poly.pdbx_seq_one_letter_code
_entity_poly.pdbx_strand_id
1 'polypeptide(L)' 'AGIDRAYVGRVERGSENVTVDTLAAIARALAVPVADLFVAPDPGAERPAPLKAGRKPVR' A
#
# COMPACT_ATOMS: atom_id res chain seq x y z
N ALA A 1 -16.33 7.42 1.26
CA ALA A 1 -14.87 7.55 1.43
C ALA A 1 -14.42 8.68 0.51
N GLY A 2 -13.71 9.70 1.00
CA GLY A 2 -13.23 10.83 0.19
C GLY A 2 -12.07 10.46 -0.75
N ILE A 3 -12.12 9.26 -1.34
CA ILE A 3 -11.10 8.70 -2.22
C ILE A 3 -11.62 8.83 -3.66
N ASP A 4 -10.82 9.41 -4.54
CA ASP A 4 -11.19 9.59 -5.95
C ASP A 4 -11.24 8.25 -6.71
N ARG A 5 -12.21 8.10 -7.62
CA ARG A 5 -12.38 6.87 -8.42
C ARG A 5 -11.14 6.51 -9.24
N ALA A 6 -10.42 7.50 -9.77
CA ALA A 6 -9.23 7.27 -10.57
C ALA A 6 -8.07 6.83 -9.69
N TYR A 7 -8.04 7.24 -8.41
CA TYR A 7 -7.09 6.71 -7.43
C TYR A 7 -7.37 5.24 -7.16
N VAL A 8 -8.62 4.86 -6.88
CA VAL A 8 -9.02 3.45 -6.67
C VAL A 8 -8.58 2.58 -7.84
N GLY A 9 -8.83 3.00 -9.08
CA GLY A 9 -8.39 2.25 -10.25
C GLY A 9 -6.87 2.08 -10.35
N ARG A 10 -6.07 3.02 -9.84
CA ARG A 10 -4.59 2.87 -9.80
C ARG A 10 -4.14 1.90 -8.71
N VAL A 11 -4.83 1.87 -7.57
CA VAL A 11 -4.61 0.90 -6.50
C VAL A 11 -4.85 -0.51 -7.01
N GLU A 12 -5.99 -0.75 -7.67
CA GLU A 12 -6.36 -2.07 -8.20
C GLU A 12 -5.36 -2.60 -9.25
N ARG A 13 -4.72 -1.70 -10.02
CA ARG A 13 -3.66 -2.06 -10.97
C ARG A 13 -2.27 -2.25 -10.33
N GLY A 14 -2.14 -2.08 -9.01
CA GLY A 14 -0.86 -2.15 -8.31
C GLY A 14 0.12 -1.03 -8.65
N SER A 15 -0.37 0.09 -9.20
CA SER A 15 0.45 1.23 -9.63
C SER A 15 0.69 2.28 -8.54
N GLU A 16 0.18 2.05 -7.32
CA GLU A 16 0.27 2.97 -6.19
C GLU A 16 0.71 2.20 -4.94
N ASN A 17 1.58 2.82 -4.14
CA ASN A 17 1.92 2.33 -2.81
C ASN A 17 1.02 3.03 -1.78
N VAL A 18 -0.07 2.37 -1.43
CA VAL A 18 -1.17 2.94 -0.64
C VAL A 18 -0.82 3.01 0.84
N THR A 19 -1.21 4.09 1.53
CA THR A 19 -1.05 4.18 2.99
C THR A 19 -2.03 3.27 3.72
N VAL A 20 -1.66 2.83 4.92
CA VAL A 20 -2.54 2.01 5.77
C VAL A 20 -3.86 2.72 6.10
N ASP A 21 -3.84 4.05 6.30
CA ASP A 21 -5.06 4.84 6.57
C ASP A 21 -6.04 4.81 5.39
N THR A 22 -5.50 4.85 4.17
CA THR A 22 -6.31 4.77 2.95
C THR A 22 -6.89 3.38 2.79
N LEU A 23 -6.10 2.33 3.07
CA LEU A 23 -6.58 0.94 3.10
C LEU A 23 -7.70 0.76 4.13
N ALA A 24 -7.57 1.36 5.31
CA ALA A 24 -8.61 1.33 6.34
C ALA A 24 -9.90 2.06 5.90
N ALA A 25 -9.77 3.17 5.15
CA ALA A 25 -10.93 3.86 4.58
C ALA A 25 -11.65 3.03 3.50
N ILE A 26 -10.89 2.28 2.69
CA ILE A 26 -11.44 1.32 1.72
C ILE A 26 -12.15 0.17 2.46
N ALA A 27 -11.52 -0.44 3.47
CA ALA A 27 -12.11 -1.51 4.27
C ALA A 27 -13.44 -1.10 4.92
N ARG A 28 -13.51 0.11 5.49
CA ARG A 28 -14.76 0.68 6.03
C ARG A 28 -15.85 0.84 4.98
N ALA A 29 -15.49 1.27 3.78
CA ALA A 29 -16.46 1.43 2.68
C ALA A 29 -16.99 0.07 2.18
N LEU A 30 -16.16 -0.97 2.23
CA LEU A 30 -16.50 -2.34 1.85
C LEU A 30 -17.16 -3.15 2.98
N ALA A 31 -17.23 -2.59 4.19
CA ALA A 31 -17.73 -3.26 5.40
C ALA A 31 -16.99 -4.57 5.75
N VAL A 32 -15.67 -4.60 5.53
CA VAL A 32 -14.81 -5.75 5.84
C VAL A 32 -13.71 -5.37 6.86
N PRO A 33 -13.17 -6.33 7.61
CA PRO A 33 -11.93 -6.15 8.37
C PRO A 33 -10.78 -5.67 7.46
N VAL A 34 -9.95 -4.74 7.96
CA VAL A 34 -8.80 -4.24 7.19
C VAL A 34 -7.75 -5.34 6.91
N ALA A 35 -7.70 -6.36 7.77
CA ALA A 35 -6.80 -7.51 7.61
C ALA A 35 -7.10 -8.31 6.33
N ASP A 36 -8.35 -8.32 5.86
CA ASP A 36 -8.78 -9.05 4.67
C ASP A 36 -8.23 -8.43 3.38
N LEU A 37 -7.70 -7.20 3.45
CA LEU A 37 -7.04 -6.51 2.34
C LEU A 37 -5.53 -6.80 2.27
N PHE A 38 -4.99 -7.64 3.15
CA PHE A 38 -3.61 -8.09 3.12
C PHE A 38 -3.53 -9.56 2.74
N VAL A 39 -2.49 -9.91 1.99
CA VAL A 39 -2.13 -11.29 1.67
C VAL A 39 -0.70 -11.55 2.10
N ALA A 40 -0.45 -12.73 2.66
CA ALA A 40 0.92 -13.15 2.93
C ALA A 40 1.65 -13.33 1.59
N PRO A 41 2.88 -12.82 1.43
CA PRO A 41 3.67 -13.07 0.24
C PRO A 41 3.90 -14.57 0.04
N ASP A 42 3.95 -15.02 -1.22
CA ASP A 42 4.29 -16.40 -1.54
C ASP A 42 5.67 -16.79 -0.99
N PRO A 43 5.88 -18.07 -0.63
CA PRO A 43 7.19 -18.55 -0.24
C PRO A 43 8.24 -18.25 -1.31
N GLY A 44 9.27 -17.47 -0.94
CA GLY A 44 10.33 -17.08 -1.87
C GLY A 44 10.02 -15.86 -2.73
N ALA A 45 8.90 -15.17 -2.52
CA ALA A 45 8.62 -13.89 -3.18
C ALA A 45 9.76 -12.89 -2.99
N GLU A 46 10.07 -12.14 -4.06
CA GLU A 46 11.15 -11.15 -4.03
C GLU A 46 10.86 -10.09 -2.97
N ARG A 47 11.87 -9.79 -2.14
CA ARG A 47 11.74 -8.75 -1.13
C ARG A 47 11.72 -7.38 -1.81
N PRO A 48 10.90 -6.43 -1.32
CA PRO A 48 10.96 -5.06 -1.80
C PRO A 48 12.38 -4.51 -1.71
N ALA A 49 12.79 -3.76 -2.74
CA ALA A 49 14.09 -3.10 -2.74
C ALA A 49 14.21 -2.18 -1.52
N PRO A 50 15.36 -2.18 -0.81
CA PRO A 50 15.57 -1.26 0.29
C PRO A 50 15.54 0.18 -0.21
N LEU A 51 15.15 1.10 0.66
CA LEU A 51 15.25 2.53 0.38
C LEU A 51 16.71 2.90 0.09
N LYS A 52 16.91 3.88 -0.79
CA LYS A 52 18.24 4.44 -1.06
C LYS A 52 18.85 4.96 0.25
N ALA A 53 20.15 4.75 0.42
CA ALA A 53 20.87 5.29 1.57
C ALA A 53 20.63 6.81 1.69
N GLY A 54 20.42 7.29 2.92
CA GLY A 54 20.25 8.71 3.20
C GLY A 54 21.52 9.51 2.83
N ARG A 55 21.36 10.83 2.66
CA ARG A 55 22.50 11.72 2.39
C ARG A 55 23.48 11.68 3.56
N LYS A 56 24.73 11.29 3.32
CA LYS A 56 25.80 11.37 4.32
C LYS A 56 26.04 12.85 4.67
N PRO A 57 25.96 13.26 5.94
CA PRO A 57 26.36 14.61 6.34
C PRO A 57 27.85 14.79 6.02
N VAL A 58 28.20 15.92 5.40
CA VAL A 58 29.60 16.35 5.29
C VAL A 58 30.01 16.78 6.69
N ARG A 59 31.09 16.20 7.23
CA ARG A 59 31.68 16.61 8.50
C ARG A 59 32.45 17.90 8.34
#